data_AF-A0A3P6RR11-F1
#
_entry.id   AF-A0A3P6RR11-F1
#
_cell.length_a   1.000
_cell.length_b   1.000
_cell.length_c   1.000
_cell.angle_alpha   90.00
_cell.angle_beta   90.00
_cell.angle_gamma   90.00
#
_symmetry.space_group_name_H-M   'P 1'
#
loop_
_entity.id
_entity.type
_entity.pdbx_description
1 polymer ?
#
loop_
_entity_poly.entity_id
_entity_poly.type
_entity_poly.pdbx_seq_one_letter_code
_entity_poly.pdbx_strand_id
1 'polypeptide(L)'
;MRATGKAHSHDLKQILPGFFATEEVEDDQYSLPLWGTNHYLRSIYTLEYGDLASFDGIRVISSLANLQNCTLSEGFCVLKEEIIMWEPVTSPSLCPYKFAGSFNSYVTSKFALIPQSELAFEFYSDTYAYAEIATRCGFSGFSLTTSHHILIFPQLPAHLSLQRYILEESLHRRGRREIRYITDSTGARSSYEIVPKQSEPLIRRLFGITELTRLPFFATAPIREPRILREMERWNVTNRDFQLRRRLYAAEDPRLTVLRTIRYSEYRWKQLIEFEEIRKTRMLTYAEFSTQRDLQMGISAIFDDYLAEEFGPARIVFGNDTSTIPIPFYVITTSPVRDLPPIPTTTTTPMMTTTTTKRTTTIKPYSDATDYPDDYVADTFQVDYA
;
A
#
# COMPACT_ATOMS: atom_id res chain seq x y z
N MET A 1 -24.09 30.30 2.64
CA MET A 1 -24.27 31.44 3.59
C MET A 1 -25.61 32.17 3.35
N ARG A 2 -26.31 32.69 4.37
CA ARG A 2 -27.59 33.42 4.21
C ARG A 2 -27.42 34.87 4.66
N ALA A 3 -27.40 35.82 3.71
CA ALA A 3 -27.19 37.23 4.01
C ALA A 3 -28.38 37.83 4.78
N THR A 4 -28.09 38.59 5.84
CA THR A 4 -29.09 39.24 6.71
C THR A 4 -29.54 40.62 6.19
N GLY A 5 -28.90 41.13 5.13
CA GLY A 5 -29.19 42.46 4.56
C GLY A 5 -28.74 43.65 5.41
N LYS A 6 -27.98 43.41 6.49
CA LYS A 6 -27.53 44.44 7.44
C LYS A 6 -26.05 44.30 7.77
N ALA A 7 -25.35 45.42 7.92
CA ALA A 7 -24.00 45.54 8.47
C ALA A 7 -24.04 46.49 9.68
N HIS A 8 -23.49 46.08 10.83
CA HIS A 8 -23.50 46.87 12.08
C HIS A 8 -24.89 47.44 12.46
N SER A 9 -25.97 46.70 12.19
CA SER A 9 -27.39 47.11 12.35
C SER A 9 -27.95 48.09 11.31
N HIS A 10 -27.10 48.67 10.45
CA HIS A 10 -27.49 49.50 9.31
C HIS A 10 -27.91 48.63 8.12
N ASP A 11 -28.90 49.10 7.35
CA ASP A 11 -29.40 48.39 6.17
C ASP A 11 -28.47 48.57 4.96
N LEU A 12 -28.14 47.46 4.30
CA LEU A 12 -27.34 47.44 3.07
C LEU A 12 -28.25 47.66 1.85
N LYS A 13 -28.03 48.74 1.12
CA LYS A 13 -28.74 49.06 -0.12
C LYS A 13 -27.92 48.58 -1.32
N GLN A 14 -28.60 47.97 -2.30
CA GLN A 14 -27.94 47.54 -3.52
C GLN A 14 -27.67 48.76 -4.43
N ILE A 15 -26.41 48.99 -4.78
CA ILE A 15 -26.01 50.10 -5.68
C ILE A 15 -25.77 49.57 -7.11
N LEU A 16 -25.18 48.37 -7.23
CA LEU A 16 -24.95 47.68 -8.50
C LEU A 16 -25.31 46.19 -8.38
N PRO A 17 -25.50 45.44 -9.49
CA PRO A 17 -25.64 43.99 -9.45
C PRO A 17 -24.49 43.34 -8.66
N GLY A 18 -24.80 42.62 -7.58
CA GLY A 18 -23.79 41.99 -6.72
C GLY A 18 -23.05 42.92 -5.73
N PHE A 19 -23.30 44.24 -5.72
CA PHE A 19 -22.63 45.19 -4.82
C PHE A 19 -23.63 45.99 -3.98
N PHE A 20 -23.41 45.96 -2.67
CA PHE A 20 -24.26 46.59 -1.65
C PHE A 20 -23.43 47.51 -0.76
N ALA A 21 -24.01 48.62 -0.33
CA ALA A 21 -23.38 49.49 0.66
C ALA A 21 -24.42 50.11 1.63
N THR A 22 -23.96 50.54 2.80
CA THR A 22 -24.74 51.41 3.67
C THR A 22 -24.75 52.85 3.14
N GLU A 23 -25.67 53.67 3.64
CA GLU A 23 -25.47 55.13 3.61
C GLU A 23 -24.33 55.53 4.57
N GLU A 24 -23.86 56.78 4.54
CA GLU A 24 -22.83 57.26 5.48
C GLU A 24 -23.31 57.07 6.93
N VAL A 25 -22.56 56.27 7.69
CA VAL A 25 -22.77 56.08 9.12
C VAL A 25 -21.84 57.05 9.86
N GLU A 26 -22.38 57.87 10.76
CA GLU A 26 -21.57 58.66 11.68
C GLU A 26 -21.17 57.77 12.87
N ASP A 27 -19.87 57.62 13.11
CA ASP A 27 -19.36 56.78 14.18
C ASP A 27 -19.37 57.53 15.52
N ASP A 28 -19.80 56.88 16.60
CA ASP A 28 -19.96 57.47 17.96
C ASP A 28 -18.64 57.99 18.59
N GLN A 29 -17.49 57.80 17.95
CA GLN A 29 -16.19 58.32 18.40
C GLN A 29 -16.00 59.81 18.05
N TYR A 30 -16.61 60.68 18.86
CA TYR A 30 -16.27 62.10 18.87
C TYR A 30 -14.99 62.37 19.67
N SER A 31 -14.15 63.28 19.17
CA SER A 31 -13.10 63.92 19.96
C SER A 31 -13.31 65.44 19.94
N LEU A 32 -13.36 66.04 21.13
CA LEU A 32 -13.53 67.48 21.32
C LEU A 32 -12.16 68.09 21.66
N PRO A 33 -11.44 68.70 20.71
CA PRO A 33 -10.23 69.44 21.02
C PRO A 33 -10.59 70.69 21.85
N LEU A 34 -9.76 71.00 22.86
CA LEU A 34 -10.08 72.07 23.82
C LEU A 34 -10.16 73.48 23.21
N TRP A 35 -9.58 73.70 22.02
CA TRP A 35 -9.94 74.74 21.04
C TRP A 35 -9.66 74.21 19.63
N GLY A 36 -10.54 74.46 18.65
CA GLY A 36 -10.39 74.02 17.25
C GLY A 36 -11.60 73.27 16.71
N THR A 37 -11.59 72.95 15.42
CA THR A 37 -12.71 72.30 14.71
C THR A 37 -13.03 70.90 15.22
N ASN A 38 -14.32 70.56 15.29
CA ASN A 38 -14.79 69.20 15.56
C ASN A 38 -14.39 68.26 14.43
N HIS A 39 -13.91 67.06 14.78
CA HIS A 39 -13.71 65.96 13.86
C HIS A 39 -14.79 64.90 14.07
N TYR A 40 -15.44 64.51 12.98
CA TYR A 40 -16.44 63.44 12.93
C TYR A 40 -15.87 62.30 12.09
N LEU A 41 -15.91 61.07 12.61
CA LEU A 41 -15.60 59.87 11.85
C LEU A 41 -16.87 59.41 11.12
N ARG A 42 -16.70 59.00 9.87
CA ARG A 42 -17.77 58.48 9.01
C ARG A 42 -17.30 57.21 8.34
N SER A 43 -18.15 56.20 8.40
CA SER A 43 -17.89 54.88 7.85
C SER A 43 -18.95 54.50 6.81
N ILE A 44 -18.52 53.78 5.78
CA ILE A 44 -19.39 53.17 4.76
C ILE A 44 -19.04 51.68 4.73
N TYR A 45 -20.01 50.81 4.98
CA TYR A 45 -19.81 49.37 4.91
C TYR A 45 -20.25 48.86 3.55
N THR A 46 -19.37 48.15 2.85
CA THR A 46 -19.62 47.56 1.53
C THR A 46 -19.63 46.04 1.60
N LEU A 47 -20.40 45.41 0.70
CA LEU A 47 -20.47 43.96 0.52
C LEU A 47 -20.58 43.65 -0.98
N GLU A 48 -19.62 42.90 -1.49
CA GLU A 48 -19.56 42.45 -2.88
C GLU A 48 -19.64 40.92 -2.97
N TYR A 49 -20.32 40.41 -4.00
CA TYR A 49 -20.37 39.00 -4.34
C TYR A 49 -19.51 38.73 -5.56
N GLY A 50 -18.65 37.71 -5.48
CA GLY A 50 -17.82 37.26 -6.58
C GLY A 50 -17.63 35.74 -6.58
N ASP A 51 -16.92 35.25 -7.60
CA ASP A 51 -16.67 33.84 -7.80
C ASP A 51 -15.38 33.37 -7.10
N LEU A 52 -15.37 32.09 -6.74
CA LEU A 52 -14.26 31.39 -6.11
C LEU A 52 -14.03 30.04 -6.79
N ALA A 53 -12.77 29.72 -7.07
CA ALA A 53 -12.37 28.44 -7.64
C ALA A 53 -11.07 27.92 -7.02
N SER A 54 -10.82 26.62 -7.20
CA SER A 54 -9.59 25.95 -6.79
C SER A 54 -9.26 24.84 -7.78
N PHE A 55 -7.97 24.69 -8.12
CA PHE A 55 -7.50 23.63 -9.03
C PHE A 55 -6.92 22.41 -8.29
N ASP A 56 -6.42 22.61 -7.06
CA ASP A 56 -5.75 21.58 -6.25
C ASP A 56 -6.54 21.20 -4.99
N GLY A 57 -7.65 21.89 -4.71
CA GLY A 57 -8.47 21.71 -3.50
C GLY A 57 -7.91 22.41 -2.26
N ILE A 58 -6.83 23.17 -2.39
CA ILE A 58 -6.12 23.82 -1.27
C ILE A 58 -6.01 25.33 -1.50
N ARG A 59 -5.47 25.73 -2.66
CA ARG A 59 -5.26 27.14 -3.03
C ARG A 59 -6.54 27.73 -3.59
N VAL A 60 -6.80 28.99 -3.25
CA VAL A 60 -8.00 29.71 -3.67
C VAL A 60 -7.65 30.75 -4.72
N ILE A 61 -8.45 30.82 -5.79
CA ILE A 61 -8.49 31.96 -6.72
C ILE A 61 -9.88 32.59 -6.66
N SER A 62 -9.95 33.92 -6.75
CA SER A 62 -11.20 34.68 -6.70
C SER A 62 -11.26 35.71 -7.81
N SER A 63 -12.48 36.10 -8.20
CA SER A 63 -12.71 37.30 -9.03
C SER A 63 -12.53 38.61 -8.24
N LEU A 64 -12.57 38.58 -6.91
CA LEU A 64 -12.51 39.76 -6.05
C LEU A 64 -11.06 40.21 -5.79
N ALA A 65 -10.20 39.29 -5.32
CA ALA A 65 -8.84 39.62 -4.90
C ALA A 65 -7.84 38.45 -5.05
N ASN A 66 -6.55 38.75 -4.85
CA ASN A 66 -5.49 37.75 -4.82
C ASN A 66 -5.45 37.01 -3.46
N LEU A 67 -5.90 35.75 -3.45
CA LEU A 67 -6.01 34.91 -2.24
C LEU A 67 -4.87 33.90 -2.09
N GLN A 68 -3.70 34.12 -2.70
CA GLN A 68 -2.55 33.18 -2.73
C GLN A 68 -2.09 32.65 -1.35
N ASN A 69 -2.32 33.38 -0.26
CA ASN A 69 -1.91 33.01 1.10
C ASN A 69 -3.04 32.38 1.95
N CYS A 70 -4.21 32.14 1.39
CA CYS A 70 -5.40 31.65 2.10
C CYS A 70 -5.84 30.26 1.58
N THR A 71 -6.39 29.43 2.47
CA THR A 71 -6.72 28.03 2.13
C THR A 71 -8.24 27.80 2.03
N LEU A 72 -8.67 26.99 1.05
CA LEU A 72 -10.09 26.76 0.77
C LEU A 72 -10.88 26.22 1.99
N SER A 73 -10.19 25.51 2.88
CA SER A 73 -10.71 24.94 4.12
C SER A 73 -11.03 25.95 5.23
N GLU A 74 -10.44 27.15 5.22
CA GLU A 74 -10.63 28.14 6.30
C GLU A 74 -12.00 28.84 6.21
N GLY A 75 -12.57 28.97 5.00
CA GLY A 75 -13.85 29.67 4.78
C GLY A 75 -13.75 31.19 4.85
N PHE A 76 -12.57 31.76 5.09
CA PHE A 76 -12.34 33.20 5.04
C PHE A 76 -10.87 33.53 4.76
N CYS A 77 -10.62 34.76 4.30
CA CYS A 77 -9.31 35.35 4.09
C CYS A 77 -9.34 36.81 4.53
N VAL A 78 -8.43 37.19 5.42
CA VAL A 78 -8.26 38.59 5.86
C VAL A 78 -7.14 39.23 5.06
N LEU A 79 -7.49 40.20 4.23
CA LEU A 79 -6.55 41.04 3.50
C LEU A 79 -6.33 42.36 4.25
N LYS A 80 -5.53 43.28 3.71
CA LYS A 80 -5.22 44.55 4.37
C LYS A 80 -6.41 45.50 4.51
N GLU A 81 -7.33 45.44 3.54
CA GLU A 81 -8.41 46.42 3.36
C GLU A 81 -9.80 45.75 3.32
N GLU A 82 -9.87 44.42 3.24
CA GLU A 82 -11.10 43.66 3.04
C GLU A 82 -11.03 42.27 3.71
N ILE A 83 -12.19 41.65 3.92
CA ILE A 83 -12.32 40.27 4.41
C ILE A 83 -13.24 39.51 3.44
N ILE A 84 -12.68 38.52 2.75
CA ILE A 84 -13.42 37.67 1.82
C ILE A 84 -13.82 36.40 2.55
N MET A 85 -15.09 35.99 2.43
CA MET A 85 -15.68 34.87 3.17
C MET A 85 -16.42 33.91 2.23
N TRP A 86 -16.37 32.62 2.52
CA TRP A 86 -17.03 31.56 1.74
C TRP A 86 -17.43 30.38 2.63
N GLU A 87 -18.13 29.42 2.04
CA GLU A 87 -18.47 28.18 2.73
C GLU A 87 -17.27 27.21 2.66
N PRO A 88 -16.67 26.79 3.78
CA PRO A 88 -15.41 26.03 3.76
C PRO A 88 -15.60 24.67 3.08
N VAL A 89 -14.80 24.40 2.05
CA VAL A 89 -14.87 23.15 1.27
C VAL A 89 -13.64 22.29 1.56
N THR A 90 -13.86 21.15 2.21
CA THR A 90 -12.83 20.10 2.36
C THR A 90 -12.94 19.09 1.23
N SER A 91 -12.42 19.43 0.05
CA SER A 91 -12.26 18.45 -1.04
C SER A 91 -11.02 17.58 -0.79
N PRO A 92 -11.06 16.26 -1.04
CA PRO A 92 -9.85 15.44 -1.05
C PRO A 92 -8.93 15.92 -2.19
N SER A 93 -7.61 15.93 -1.95
CA SER A 93 -6.63 16.31 -2.96
C SER A 93 -6.78 15.42 -4.19
N LEU A 94 -7.13 16.04 -5.33
CA LEU A 94 -7.28 15.31 -6.59
C LEU A 94 -5.91 14.83 -7.06
N CYS A 95 -5.69 13.51 -7.00
CA CYS A 95 -4.53 12.89 -7.58
C CYS A 95 -4.63 12.97 -9.12
N PRO A 96 -3.66 13.58 -9.82
CA PRO A 96 -3.71 13.73 -11.29
C PRO A 96 -3.41 12.43 -12.05
N TYR A 97 -3.02 11.36 -11.33
CA TYR A 97 -2.67 10.08 -11.92
C TYR A 97 -3.82 9.07 -11.83
N LYS A 98 -4.01 8.30 -12.89
CA LYS A 98 -4.97 7.20 -12.97
C LYS A 98 -4.24 5.86 -13.07
N PHE A 99 -4.80 4.82 -12.43
CA PHE A 99 -4.29 3.46 -12.55
C PHE A 99 -4.37 2.97 -14.01
N ALA A 100 -3.24 2.53 -14.56
CA ALA A 100 -3.14 2.01 -15.93
C ALA A 100 -3.21 0.47 -15.99
N GLY A 101 -2.59 -0.22 -15.03
CA GLY A 101 -2.54 -1.69 -14.99
C GLY A 101 -1.57 -2.21 -13.92
N SER A 102 -1.55 -3.53 -13.75
CA SER A 102 -0.60 -4.24 -12.89
C SER A 102 0.11 -5.29 -13.72
N PHE A 103 1.45 -5.33 -13.64
CA PHE A 103 2.29 -6.14 -14.50
C PHE A 103 3.47 -6.73 -13.73
N ASN A 104 3.91 -7.91 -14.15
CA ASN A 104 5.19 -8.45 -13.69
C ASN A 104 6.33 -7.69 -14.37
N SER A 105 7.28 -7.20 -13.57
CA SER A 105 8.42 -6.42 -14.06
C SER A 105 9.76 -6.93 -13.54
N TYR A 106 10.79 -6.79 -14.35
CA TYR A 106 12.19 -6.94 -13.93
C TYR A 106 12.74 -5.56 -13.63
N VAL A 107 13.37 -5.39 -12.47
CA VAL A 107 13.74 -4.08 -11.95
C VAL A 107 15.22 -4.05 -11.58
N THR A 108 15.91 -3.00 -12.01
CA THR A 108 17.31 -2.68 -11.70
C THR A 108 17.38 -1.33 -10.99
N SER A 109 18.57 -0.87 -10.60
CA SER A 109 18.73 0.44 -9.96
C SER A 109 18.41 1.65 -10.86
N LYS A 110 18.29 1.43 -12.18
CA LYS A 110 18.04 2.47 -13.21
C LYS A 110 16.84 2.22 -14.12
N PHE A 111 16.46 0.96 -14.35
CA PHE A 111 15.41 0.59 -15.30
C PHE A 111 14.42 -0.42 -14.74
N ALA A 112 13.16 -0.30 -15.15
CA ALA A 112 12.14 -1.35 -15.02
C ALA A 112 11.71 -1.83 -16.42
N LEU A 113 11.62 -3.13 -16.61
CA LEU A 113 11.23 -3.79 -17.85
C LEU A 113 9.92 -4.55 -17.61
N ILE A 114 8.95 -4.44 -18.52
CA ILE A 114 7.69 -5.19 -18.52
C ILE A 114 7.67 -6.06 -19.78
N PRO A 115 8.18 -7.31 -19.73
CA PRO A 115 8.34 -8.15 -20.93
C PRO A 115 7.03 -8.44 -21.66
N GLN A 116 5.94 -8.64 -20.90
CA GLN A 116 4.61 -8.94 -21.45
C GLN A 116 4.01 -7.79 -22.28
N SER A 117 4.59 -6.60 -22.21
CA SER A 117 4.12 -5.39 -22.88
C SER A 117 5.19 -4.77 -23.78
N GLU A 118 6.38 -5.38 -23.85
CA GLU A 118 7.57 -4.84 -24.52
C GLU A 118 7.96 -3.42 -24.06
N LEU A 119 7.60 -3.05 -22.83
CA LEU A 119 7.86 -1.72 -22.28
C LEU A 119 9.14 -1.69 -21.44
N ALA A 120 9.92 -0.62 -21.61
CA ALA A 120 11.05 -0.27 -20.76
C ALA A 120 10.86 1.14 -20.19
N PHE A 121 11.15 1.28 -18.90
CA PHE A 121 11.07 2.54 -18.16
C PHE A 121 12.42 2.84 -17.53
N GLU A 122 12.95 4.04 -17.76
CA GLU A 122 14.10 4.57 -17.01
C GLU A 122 13.62 5.35 -15.79
N PHE A 123 14.25 5.12 -14.63
CA PHE A 123 13.94 5.82 -13.39
C PHE A 123 14.54 7.22 -13.36
N TYR A 124 13.74 8.17 -12.88
CA TYR A 124 14.12 9.56 -12.70
C TYR A 124 14.07 9.92 -11.21
N SER A 125 15.05 10.71 -10.75
CA SER A 125 15.18 11.12 -9.35
C SER A 125 14.95 12.62 -9.19
N ASP A 126 13.73 13.00 -8.84
CA ASP A 126 13.37 14.34 -8.38
C ASP A 126 12.68 14.22 -7.01
N THR A 127 13.33 14.78 -5.99
CA THR A 127 12.85 14.75 -4.60
C THR A 127 11.66 15.66 -4.36
N TYR A 128 11.52 16.75 -5.13
CA TYR A 128 10.40 17.67 -5.03
C TYR A 128 9.15 17.06 -5.65
N ALA A 129 9.25 16.57 -6.89
CA ALA A 129 8.15 15.89 -7.56
C ALA A 129 7.69 14.64 -6.77
N TYR A 130 8.63 13.90 -6.19
CA TYR A 130 8.30 12.75 -5.32
C TYR A 130 7.49 13.19 -4.09
N ALA A 131 7.90 14.24 -3.37
CA ALA A 131 7.20 14.72 -2.19
C ALA A 131 5.79 15.25 -2.52
N GLU A 132 5.64 15.97 -3.64
CA GLU A 132 4.35 16.48 -4.12
C GLU A 132 3.38 15.35 -4.48
N ILE A 133 3.86 14.32 -5.18
CA ILE A 133 3.04 13.15 -5.56
C ILE A 133 2.67 12.32 -4.32
N ALA A 134 3.61 12.10 -3.40
CA ALA A 134 3.37 11.38 -2.16
C ALA A 134 2.29 12.07 -1.29
N THR A 135 2.32 13.40 -1.20
CA THR A 135 1.34 14.19 -0.43
C THR A 135 -0.02 14.28 -1.11
N ARG A 136 -0.09 14.51 -2.43
CA ARG A 136 -1.38 14.63 -3.15
C ARG A 136 -2.09 13.29 -3.39
N CYS A 137 -1.34 12.21 -3.63
CA CYS A 137 -1.89 10.89 -4.00
C CYS A 137 -1.81 9.83 -2.90
N GLY A 138 -1.07 10.07 -1.81
CA GLY A 138 -0.91 9.11 -0.71
C GLY A 138 -0.11 7.85 -1.07
N PHE A 139 0.67 7.87 -2.16
CA PHE A 139 1.45 6.72 -2.60
C PHE A 139 2.68 6.48 -1.71
N SER A 140 3.04 5.21 -1.53
CA SER A 140 4.26 4.78 -0.86
C SER A 140 4.95 3.69 -1.68
N GLY A 141 6.27 3.54 -1.55
CA GLY A 141 7.04 2.53 -2.29
C GLY A 141 6.99 2.69 -3.82
N PHE A 142 6.85 3.92 -4.32
CA PHE A 142 6.80 4.21 -5.75
C PHE A 142 8.14 4.73 -6.29
N SER A 143 8.26 4.82 -7.62
CA SER A 143 9.37 5.47 -8.31
C SER A 143 8.86 6.17 -9.56
N LEU A 144 9.49 7.31 -9.87
CA LEU A 144 9.17 8.13 -11.04
C LEU A 144 9.98 7.67 -12.24
N THR A 145 9.40 7.78 -13.44
CA THR A 145 10.10 7.48 -14.70
C THR A 145 10.35 8.75 -15.52
N THR A 146 11.35 8.71 -16.39
CA THR A 146 11.61 9.79 -17.37
C THR A 146 10.43 10.02 -18.33
N SER A 147 9.63 8.98 -18.57
CA SER A 147 8.39 9.02 -19.34
C SER A 147 7.15 9.50 -18.56
N HIS A 148 7.33 10.11 -17.38
CA HIS A 148 6.24 10.63 -16.52
C HIS A 148 5.22 9.58 -16.03
N HIS A 149 5.62 8.31 -15.99
CA HIS A 149 4.84 7.24 -15.37
C HIS A 149 5.25 7.06 -13.91
N ILE A 150 4.31 6.58 -13.08
CA ILE A 150 4.57 6.18 -11.70
C ILE A 150 4.53 4.65 -11.64
N LEU A 151 5.64 4.05 -11.21
CA LEU A 151 5.71 2.62 -10.93
C LEU A 151 5.62 2.40 -9.42
N ILE A 152 4.63 1.62 -8.98
CA ILE A 152 4.37 1.33 -7.56
C ILE A 152 4.78 -0.13 -7.29
N PHE A 153 5.63 -0.36 -6.29
CA PHE A 153 6.14 -1.69 -5.97
C PHE A 153 5.49 -2.21 -4.68
N PRO A 154 4.42 -3.04 -4.74
CA PRO A 154 3.67 -3.46 -3.55
C PRO A 154 4.48 -4.35 -2.60
N GLN A 155 5.60 -4.91 -3.05
CA GLN A 155 6.51 -5.71 -2.23
C GLN A 155 7.59 -4.86 -1.52
N LEU A 156 7.81 -3.62 -1.97
CA LEU A 156 8.83 -2.72 -1.42
C LEU A 156 8.37 -2.17 -0.06
N PRO A 157 9.12 -2.41 1.03
CA PRO A 157 8.75 -1.87 2.34
C PRO A 157 8.79 -0.34 2.36
N ALA A 158 7.81 0.30 3.02
CA ALA A 158 7.61 1.75 2.97
C ALA A 158 8.80 2.59 3.50
N HIS A 159 9.70 1.97 4.28
CA HIS A 159 10.91 2.60 4.83
C HIS A 159 12.19 2.38 3.99
N LEU A 160 12.11 1.63 2.88
CA LEU A 160 13.23 1.34 1.99
C LEU A 160 13.05 2.00 0.62
N SER A 161 14.11 2.61 0.10
CA SER A 161 14.14 3.01 -1.30
C SER A 161 14.32 1.78 -2.21
N LEU A 162 13.77 1.84 -3.42
CA LEU A 162 13.90 0.77 -4.41
C LEU A 162 15.36 0.37 -4.65
N GLN A 163 16.25 1.36 -4.79
CA GLN A 163 17.69 1.14 -4.96
C GLN A 163 18.30 0.37 -3.78
N ARG A 164 17.93 0.72 -2.54
CA ARG A 164 18.41 0.04 -1.34
C ARG A 164 17.87 -1.38 -1.25
N TYR A 165 16.60 -1.59 -1.56
CA TYR A 165 15.99 -2.92 -1.63
C TYR A 165 16.67 -3.82 -2.67
N ILE A 166 16.96 -3.29 -3.86
CA ILE A 166 17.70 -4.03 -4.90
C ILE A 166 19.13 -4.33 -4.47
N LEU A 167 19.83 -3.39 -3.81
CA LEU A 167 21.17 -3.63 -3.27
C LEU A 167 21.15 -4.73 -2.20
N GLU A 168 20.25 -4.63 -1.22
CA GLU A 168 20.08 -5.65 -0.19
C GLU A 168 19.75 -7.02 -0.82
N GLU A 169 18.70 -7.12 -1.65
CA GLU A 169 18.32 -8.38 -2.32
C GLU A 169 19.44 -8.95 -3.23
N SER A 170 20.20 -8.11 -3.93
CA SER A 170 21.33 -8.55 -4.76
C SER A 170 22.50 -9.10 -3.93
N LEU A 171 22.75 -8.54 -2.74
CA LEU A 171 23.73 -9.05 -1.79
C LEU A 171 23.29 -10.39 -1.20
N HIS A 172 21.98 -10.64 -1.03
CA HIS A 172 21.46 -11.95 -0.57
C HIS A 172 21.55 -13.00 -1.66
N ARG A 173 21.23 -12.64 -2.91
CA ARG A 173 21.41 -13.54 -4.08
C ARG A 173 22.88 -13.87 -4.35
N ARG A 174 23.81 -12.97 -4.01
CA ARG A 174 25.27 -13.23 -4.00
C ARG A 174 25.77 -13.86 -2.70
N GLY A 175 24.93 -13.97 -1.67
CA GLY A 175 25.21 -14.77 -0.49
C GLY A 175 25.41 -16.21 -0.94
N ARG A 176 26.54 -16.82 -0.55
CA ARG A 176 26.84 -18.22 -0.84
C ARG A 176 25.71 -19.06 -0.25
N ARG A 177 24.84 -19.61 -1.12
CA ARG A 177 23.75 -20.50 -0.73
C ARG A 177 24.34 -21.62 0.13
N GLU A 178 23.77 -21.82 1.29
CA GLU A 178 24.23 -22.84 2.21
C GLU A 178 23.71 -24.20 1.71
N ILE A 179 24.60 -25.19 1.64
CA ILE A 179 24.29 -26.53 1.17
C ILE A 179 24.14 -27.42 2.41
N ARG A 180 22.94 -27.95 2.62
CA ARG A 180 22.63 -28.91 3.68
C ARG A 180 22.50 -30.31 3.09
N TYR A 181 22.67 -31.32 3.93
CA TYR A 181 22.65 -32.73 3.54
C TYR A 181 21.64 -33.52 4.37
N ILE A 182 20.90 -34.41 3.71
CA ILE A 182 20.05 -35.42 4.35
C ILE A 182 20.61 -36.80 4.01
N THR A 183 20.67 -37.68 5.01
CA THR A 183 20.96 -39.10 4.83
C THR A 183 19.66 -39.87 4.63
N ASP A 184 19.54 -40.62 3.54
CA ASP A 184 18.47 -41.61 3.37
C ASP A 184 18.66 -42.81 4.33
N SER A 185 17.60 -43.59 4.48
CA SER A 185 17.56 -44.93 5.10
C SER A 185 18.69 -45.87 4.64
N THR A 186 19.16 -45.74 3.40
CA THR A 186 20.30 -46.49 2.83
C THR A 186 21.68 -45.95 3.23
N GLY A 187 21.74 -44.83 3.98
CA GLY A 187 22.97 -44.12 4.33
C GLY A 187 23.49 -43.16 3.25
N ALA A 188 22.88 -43.14 2.06
CA ALA A 188 23.24 -42.23 0.99
C ALA A 188 22.97 -40.77 1.37
N ARG A 189 23.94 -39.87 1.14
CA ARG A 189 23.80 -38.44 1.38
C ARG A 189 23.30 -37.73 0.13
N SER A 190 22.20 -37.00 0.26
CA SER A 190 21.67 -36.11 -0.78
C SER A 190 21.74 -34.67 -0.28
N SER A 191 22.16 -33.74 -1.15
CA SER A 191 22.30 -32.32 -0.86
C SER A 191 21.08 -31.51 -1.31
N TYR A 192 20.79 -30.42 -0.59
CA TYR A 192 19.85 -29.38 -1.01
C TYR A 192 20.39 -27.99 -0.63
N GLU A 193 19.96 -26.98 -1.37
CA GLU A 193 20.26 -25.58 -1.06
C GLU A 193 19.15 -25.01 -0.15
N ILE A 194 19.54 -24.35 0.93
CA ILE A 194 18.63 -23.59 1.78
C ILE A 194 18.58 -22.12 1.33
N VAL A 195 17.39 -21.51 1.38
CA VAL A 195 17.19 -20.10 1.01
C VAL A 195 18.08 -19.16 1.85
N PRO A 196 18.57 -18.04 1.29
CA PRO A 196 19.43 -17.12 2.02
C PRO A 196 18.71 -16.48 3.21
N LYS A 197 19.47 -16.25 4.28
CA LYS A 197 19.00 -15.48 5.44
C LYS A 197 18.60 -14.04 5.06
N GLN A 198 17.66 -13.49 5.80
CA GLN A 198 17.10 -12.15 5.55
C GLN A 198 17.92 -11.07 6.27
N SER A 199 18.33 -10.01 5.56
CA SER A 199 19.10 -8.90 6.14
C SER A 199 18.32 -8.09 7.18
N GLU A 200 17.06 -7.78 6.91
CA GLU A 200 16.24 -6.98 7.81
C GLU A 200 15.67 -7.88 8.90
N PRO A 201 16.01 -7.65 10.19
CA PRO A 201 15.37 -8.34 11.30
C PRO A 201 13.88 -8.01 11.35
N LEU A 202 13.04 -9.01 11.62
CA LEU A 202 11.58 -8.86 11.71
C LEU A 202 11.17 -7.79 12.73
N ILE A 203 11.92 -7.65 13.83
CA ILE A 203 11.67 -6.61 14.85
C ILE A 203 11.88 -5.18 14.30
N ARG A 204 12.82 -5.01 13.36
CA ARG A 204 13.04 -3.74 12.65
C ARG A 204 11.91 -3.46 11.68
N ARG A 205 11.50 -4.48 10.91
CA ARG A 205 10.37 -4.39 9.95
C ARG A 205 9.04 -4.06 10.63
N LEU A 206 8.76 -4.62 11.81
CA LEU A 206 7.49 -4.44 12.53
C LEU A 206 7.44 -3.20 13.44
N PHE A 207 8.53 -2.92 14.17
CA PHE A 207 8.54 -1.94 15.26
C PHE A 207 9.58 -0.83 15.08
N GLY A 208 10.43 -0.88 14.05
CA GLY A 208 11.51 0.09 13.84
C GLY A 208 12.69 -0.05 14.81
N ILE A 209 12.75 -1.12 15.61
CA ILE A 209 13.77 -1.33 16.65
C ILE A 209 14.92 -2.22 16.13
N THR A 210 16.12 -2.03 16.67
CA THR A 210 17.32 -2.83 16.36
C THR A 210 17.64 -3.88 17.43
N GLU A 211 17.22 -3.67 18.69
CA GLU A 211 17.56 -4.50 19.83
C GLU A 211 16.32 -5.25 20.36
N LEU A 212 16.45 -6.57 20.56
CA LEU A 212 15.37 -7.42 21.09
C LEU A 212 14.97 -7.05 22.53
N THR A 213 15.87 -6.45 23.30
CA THR A 213 15.62 -5.91 24.65
C THR A 213 14.60 -4.78 24.67
N ARG A 214 14.45 -4.06 23.55
CA ARG A 214 13.50 -2.94 23.39
C ARG A 214 12.17 -3.37 22.77
N LEU A 215 11.90 -4.68 22.69
CA LEU A 215 10.66 -5.21 22.11
C LEU A 215 9.44 -4.70 22.91
N PRO A 216 8.52 -3.96 22.29
CA PRO A 216 7.33 -3.45 22.98
C PRO A 216 6.46 -4.61 23.50
N PHE A 217 5.63 -4.30 24.50
CA PHE A 217 4.61 -5.24 24.94
C PHE A 217 3.47 -5.27 23.91
N PHE A 218 3.06 -6.47 23.50
CA PHE A 218 1.87 -6.69 22.69
C PHE A 218 1.13 -7.93 23.18
N ALA A 219 -0.20 -7.94 23.06
CA ALA A 219 -1.01 -9.08 23.43
C ALA A 219 -0.75 -10.26 22.48
N THR A 220 -0.65 -11.47 23.03
CA THR A 220 -0.34 -12.71 22.29
C THR A 220 -1.45 -13.76 22.38
N ALA A 221 -2.38 -13.60 23.32
CA ALA A 221 -3.45 -14.54 23.60
C ALA A 221 -4.75 -13.78 23.99
N PRO A 222 -5.46 -13.15 23.03
CA PRO A 222 -5.22 -13.17 21.60
C PRO A 222 -4.24 -12.08 21.09
N ILE A 223 -3.60 -12.36 19.96
CA ILE A 223 -2.89 -11.37 19.13
C ILE A 223 -3.93 -10.41 18.53
N ARG A 224 -3.71 -9.11 18.74
CA ARG A 224 -4.59 -8.03 18.25
C ARG A 224 -3.87 -6.93 17.45
N GLU A 225 -2.54 -6.91 17.48
CA GLU A 225 -1.74 -5.85 16.86
C GLU A 225 -1.85 -5.92 15.31
N PRO A 226 -2.42 -4.90 14.63
CA PRO A 226 -2.69 -4.98 13.19
C PRO A 226 -1.43 -5.20 12.35
N ARG A 227 -0.27 -4.69 12.77
CA ARG A 227 1.01 -4.88 12.07
C ARG A 227 1.45 -6.35 12.08
N ILE A 228 1.28 -7.03 13.22
CA ILE A 228 1.60 -8.45 13.38
C ILE A 228 0.61 -9.30 12.58
N LEU A 229 -0.69 -8.99 12.65
CA LEU A 229 -1.74 -9.72 11.92
C LEU A 229 -1.54 -9.65 10.40
N ARG A 230 -1.13 -8.51 9.84
CA ARG A 230 -0.78 -8.37 8.42
C ARG A 230 0.40 -9.25 7.99
N GLU A 231 1.45 -9.34 8.80
CA GLU A 231 2.58 -10.24 8.51
C GLU A 231 2.19 -11.72 8.67
N MET A 232 1.30 -12.05 9.61
CA MET A 232 0.75 -13.39 9.74
C MET A 232 -0.10 -13.79 8.51
N GLU A 233 -0.94 -12.89 8.02
CA GLU A 233 -1.70 -13.06 6.78
C GLU A 233 -0.78 -13.22 5.56
N ARG A 234 0.21 -12.32 5.42
CA ARG A 234 1.20 -12.32 4.32
C ARG A 234 1.95 -13.64 4.16
N TRP A 235 2.34 -14.27 5.27
CA TRP A 235 3.11 -15.53 5.28
C TRP A 235 2.26 -16.77 5.61
N ASN A 236 0.93 -16.65 5.57
CA ASN A 236 -0.02 -17.73 5.87
C ASN A 236 0.29 -18.47 7.20
N VAL A 237 0.50 -17.68 8.26
CA VAL A 237 0.69 -18.17 9.63
C VAL A 237 -0.65 -18.53 10.23
N THR A 238 -0.78 -19.76 10.73
CA THR A 238 -2.02 -20.29 11.31
C THR A 238 -1.88 -20.53 12.82
N ASN A 239 -3.02 -20.61 13.53
CA ASN A 239 -3.02 -21.02 14.94
C ASN A 239 -2.43 -22.44 15.16
N ARG A 240 -2.42 -23.28 14.12
CA ARG A 240 -1.78 -24.61 14.14
C ARG A 240 -0.26 -24.50 14.20
N ASP A 241 0.36 -23.50 13.57
CA ASP A 241 1.81 -23.31 13.61
C ASP A 241 2.31 -23.05 15.05
N PHE A 242 1.59 -22.24 15.84
CA PHE A 242 1.93 -22.05 17.26
C PHE A 242 1.83 -23.35 18.08
N GLN A 243 0.79 -24.16 17.83
CA GLN A 243 0.62 -25.45 18.49
C GLN A 243 1.71 -26.46 18.10
N LEU A 244 2.11 -26.49 16.83
CA LEU A 244 3.22 -27.32 16.36
C LEU A 244 4.55 -26.86 16.98
N ARG A 245 4.78 -25.55 17.09
CA ARG A 245 6.01 -25.01 17.69
C ARG A 245 6.10 -25.40 19.17
N ARG A 246 4.99 -25.31 19.91
CA ARG A 246 4.90 -25.71 21.33
C ARG A 246 5.25 -27.19 21.59
N ARG A 247 5.08 -28.08 20.58
CA ARG A 247 5.42 -29.51 20.68
C ARG A 247 6.89 -29.84 20.45
N LEU A 248 7.65 -28.93 19.84
CA LEU A 248 9.05 -29.14 19.46
C LEU A 248 10.02 -28.33 20.33
N TYR A 249 9.61 -27.14 20.78
CA TYR A 249 10.44 -26.22 21.54
C TYR A 249 9.87 -25.94 22.93
N ALA A 250 10.76 -25.69 23.88
CA ALA A 250 10.45 -25.23 25.22
C ALA A 250 9.59 -23.96 25.19
N ALA A 251 8.81 -23.75 26.25
CA ALA A 251 8.12 -22.49 26.43
C ALA A 251 9.11 -21.31 26.58
N GLU A 252 8.96 -20.31 25.71
CA GLU A 252 9.68 -19.02 25.76
C GLU A 252 8.69 -17.87 26.05
N ASP A 253 9.15 -16.62 26.02
CA ASP A 253 8.25 -15.46 25.98
C ASP A 253 7.24 -15.64 24.81
N PRO A 254 5.92 -15.58 25.06
CA PRO A 254 4.89 -15.64 24.02
C PRO A 254 5.14 -14.67 22.85
N ARG A 255 5.73 -13.50 23.11
CA ARG A 255 6.05 -12.50 22.08
C ARG A 255 7.14 -12.99 21.12
N LEU A 256 8.19 -13.60 21.67
CA LEU A 256 9.25 -14.25 20.86
C LEU A 256 8.69 -15.45 20.10
N THR A 257 7.80 -16.22 20.71
CA THR A 257 7.10 -17.33 20.06
C THR A 257 6.32 -16.86 18.83
N VAL A 258 5.61 -15.73 18.91
CA VAL A 258 4.91 -15.11 17.76
C VAL A 258 5.91 -14.71 16.66
N LEU A 259 6.94 -13.95 17.00
CA LEU A 259 7.92 -13.43 16.03
C LEU A 259 8.72 -14.53 15.34
N ARG A 260 9.23 -15.51 16.10
CA ARG A 260 9.89 -16.70 15.54
C ARG A 260 8.99 -17.47 14.59
N THR A 261 7.69 -17.58 14.88
CA THR A 261 6.74 -18.33 14.04
C THR A 261 6.45 -17.59 12.73
N ILE A 262 6.27 -16.26 12.78
CA ILE A 262 6.14 -15.42 11.56
C ILE A 262 7.39 -15.55 10.69
N ARG A 263 8.58 -15.44 11.31
CA ARG A 263 9.86 -15.53 10.59
C ARG A 263 10.11 -16.93 10.01
N TYR A 264 9.77 -17.97 10.77
CA TYR A 264 9.80 -19.36 10.27
C TYR A 264 8.88 -19.52 9.05
N SER A 265 7.65 -18.99 9.08
CA SER A 265 6.72 -19.08 7.95
C SER A 265 7.19 -18.29 6.73
N GLU A 266 7.85 -17.14 6.90
CA GLU A 266 8.51 -16.41 5.81
C GLU A 266 9.58 -17.28 5.12
N TYR A 267 10.46 -17.94 5.90
CA TYR A 267 11.47 -18.86 5.34
C TYR A 267 10.84 -20.11 4.70
N ARG A 268 9.86 -20.74 5.35
CA ARG A 268 9.08 -21.88 4.82
C ARG A 268 8.49 -21.55 3.46
N TRP A 269 7.81 -20.40 3.35
CA TRP A 269 7.17 -19.98 2.10
C TRP A 269 8.20 -19.74 0.98
N LYS A 270 9.30 -19.05 1.28
CA LYS A 270 10.39 -18.80 0.33
C LYS A 270 11.04 -20.10 -0.17
N GLN A 271 11.30 -21.06 0.73
CA GLN A 271 11.90 -22.36 0.36
C GLN A 271 10.94 -23.24 -0.45
N LEU A 272 9.64 -23.23 -0.15
CA LEU A 272 8.65 -23.98 -0.94
C LEU A 272 8.56 -23.45 -2.38
N ILE A 273 8.65 -22.13 -2.58
CA ILE A 273 8.68 -21.53 -3.92
C ILE A 273 9.98 -21.89 -4.65
N GLU A 274 11.15 -21.85 -4.00
CA GLU A 274 12.40 -22.28 -4.63
C GLU A 274 12.30 -23.74 -5.12
N PHE A 275 11.71 -24.65 -4.33
CA PHE A 275 11.44 -26.02 -4.77
C PHE A 275 10.41 -26.11 -5.92
N GLU A 276 9.41 -25.23 -5.97
CA GLU A 276 8.49 -25.16 -7.12
C GLU A 276 9.16 -24.67 -8.40
N GLU A 277 10.06 -23.69 -8.33
CA GLU A 277 10.85 -23.22 -9.48
C GLU A 277 11.86 -24.29 -9.95
N ILE A 278 12.56 -24.95 -9.02
CA ILE A 278 13.45 -26.09 -9.36
C ILE A 278 12.63 -27.18 -10.07
N ARG A 279 11.42 -27.50 -9.58
CA ARG A 279 10.55 -28.54 -10.18
C ARG A 279 10.10 -28.22 -11.62
N LYS A 280 10.15 -26.95 -12.06
CA LYS A 280 9.89 -26.57 -13.47
C LYS A 280 11.08 -26.87 -14.38
N THR A 281 12.30 -26.90 -13.85
CA THR A 281 13.54 -27.09 -14.64
C THR A 281 14.10 -28.50 -14.56
N ARG A 282 13.97 -29.18 -13.41
CA ARG A 282 14.39 -30.57 -13.21
C ARG A 282 13.55 -31.27 -12.14
N MET A 283 13.71 -32.60 -12.04
CA MET A 283 13.20 -33.33 -10.89
C MET A 283 13.93 -32.94 -9.60
N LEU A 284 13.21 -32.95 -8.48
CA LEU A 284 13.78 -32.72 -7.15
C LEU A 284 14.65 -33.91 -6.72
N THR A 285 15.76 -33.63 -6.03
CA THR A 285 16.58 -34.66 -5.38
C THR A 285 15.85 -35.23 -4.17
N TYR A 286 16.34 -36.36 -3.64
CA TYR A 286 15.81 -36.98 -2.43
C TYR A 286 15.73 -35.98 -1.25
N ALA A 287 16.81 -35.22 -1.01
CA ALA A 287 16.85 -34.26 0.09
C ALA A 287 15.88 -33.09 -0.13
N GLU A 288 15.78 -32.56 -1.35
CA GLU A 288 14.82 -31.50 -1.68
C GLU A 288 13.37 -31.98 -1.49
N PHE A 289 13.05 -33.19 -1.98
CA PHE A 289 11.72 -33.78 -1.85
C PHE A 289 11.35 -34.07 -0.38
N SER A 290 12.27 -34.66 0.40
CA SER A 290 12.03 -34.87 1.84
C SER A 290 11.84 -33.54 2.56
N THR A 291 12.69 -32.55 2.30
CA THR A 291 12.59 -31.22 2.92
C THR A 291 11.28 -30.53 2.55
N GLN A 292 10.86 -30.59 1.28
CA GLN A 292 9.58 -30.03 0.82
C GLN A 292 8.41 -30.67 1.56
N ARG A 293 8.38 -32.01 1.67
CA ARG A 293 7.36 -32.75 2.41
C ARG A 293 7.32 -32.34 3.88
N ASP A 294 8.47 -32.27 4.54
CA ASP A 294 8.57 -31.98 5.97
C ASP A 294 8.15 -30.52 6.27
N LEU A 295 8.45 -29.57 5.37
CA LEU A 295 7.96 -28.19 5.41
C LEU A 295 6.45 -28.07 5.16
N GLN A 296 5.87 -28.89 4.27
CA GLN A 296 4.43 -28.95 4.04
C GLN A 296 3.67 -29.57 5.22
N MET A 297 4.29 -30.52 5.92
CA MET A 297 3.68 -31.18 7.09
C MET A 297 3.71 -30.32 8.36
N GLY A 298 4.59 -29.32 8.46
CA GLY A 298 4.53 -28.32 9.52
C GLY A 298 5.81 -27.53 9.80
N ILE A 299 6.41 -27.83 10.95
CA ILE A 299 7.61 -27.15 11.47
C ILE A 299 8.80 -28.10 11.42
N SER A 300 9.88 -27.64 10.80
CA SER A 300 11.14 -28.37 10.64
C SER A 300 12.30 -27.53 11.20
N ALA A 301 13.32 -28.19 11.76
CA ALA A 301 14.47 -27.53 12.37
C ALA A 301 15.45 -26.88 11.37
N ILE A 302 15.18 -26.96 10.05
CA ILE A 302 16.14 -26.52 9.02
C ILE A 302 16.48 -25.02 9.08
N PHE A 303 15.62 -24.18 9.68
CA PHE A 303 15.85 -22.74 9.83
C PHE A 303 16.27 -22.33 11.25
N ASP A 304 16.52 -23.29 12.16
CA ASP A 304 16.76 -22.96 13.57
C ASP A 304 18.02 -22.12 13.78
N ASP A 305 19.07 -22.31 12.99
CA ASP A 305 20.28 -21.48 13.04
C ASP A 305 19.97 -20.02 12.68
N TYR A 306 19.14 -19.78 11.66
CA TYR A 306 18.72 -18.44 11.24
C TYR A 306 17.82 -17.79 12.30
N LEU A 307 16.92 -18.57 12.91
CA LEU A 307 16.07 -18.11 14.01
C LEU A 307 16.87 -17.89 15.31
N ALA A 308 18.00 -18.58 15.49
CA ALA A 308 18.90 -18.42 16.62
C ALA A 308 19.81 -17.19 16.48
N GLU A 309 20.27 -16.87 15.26
CA GLU A 309 20.96 -15.60 14.98
C GLU A 309 20.06 -14.38 15.30
N GLU A 310 18.77 -14.44 14.97
CA GLU A 310 17.85 -13.30 15.11
C GLU A 310 17.20 -13.17 16.50
N PHE A 311 16.81 -14.29 17.13
CA PHE A 311 16.03 -14.29 18.38
C PHE A 311 16.73 -15.00 19.55
N GLY A 312 17.97 -15.47 19.37
CA GLY A 312 18.70 -16.30 20.33
C GLY A 312 18.31 -17.80 20.25
N PRO A 313 19.12 -18.71 20.82
CA PRO A 313 18.91 -20.15 20.67
C PRO A 313 17.60 -20.61 21.33
N ALA A 314 16.81 -21.40 20.60
CA ALA A 314 15.62 -22.08 21.12
C ALA A 314 16.01 -23.45 21.68
N ARG A 315 15.37 -23.90 22.78
CA ARG A 315 15.61 -25.24 23.35
C ARG A 315 14.62 -26.25 22.79
N ILE A 316 15.11 -27.30 22.15
CA ILE A 316 14.28 -28.43 21.70
C ILE A 316 13.90 -29.28 22.93
N VAL A 317 12.63 -29.70 23.01
CA VAL A 317 12.11 -30.52 24.12
C VAL A 317 11.44 -31.78 23.56
N PHE A 318 11.84 -32.94 24.07
CA PHE A 318 11.23 -34.22 23.74
C PHE A 318 10.29 -34.67 24.86
N GLY A 319 8.99 -34.43 24.69
CA GLY A 319 7.95 -34.85 25.64
C GLY A 319 6.87 -33.78 25.89
N ASN A 320 5.91 -34.09 26.76
CA ASN A 320 4.89 -33.13 27.18
C ASN A 320 5.50 -32.08 28.12
N ASP A 321 5.90 -30.94 27.57
CA ASP A 321 6.28 -29.75 28.33
C ASP A 321 5.08 -29.25 29.15
N THR A 322 5.22 -29.25 30.48
CA THR A 322 4.18 -28.88 31.45
C THR A 322 4.12 -27.38 31.77
N SER A 323 4.88 -26.52 31.06
CA SER A 323 4.89 -25.08 31.30
C SER A 323 3.51 -24.44 31.08
N THR A 324 3.15 -23.60 32.05
CA THR A 324 1.90 -22.83 32.17
C THR A 324 1.83 -21.62 31.24
N ILE A 325 2.88 -21.36 30.45
CA ILE A 325 2.91 -20.23 29.51
C ILE A 325 1.86 -20.46 28.41
N PRO A 326 0.94 -19.50 28.17
CA PRO A 326 -0.13 -19.66 27.20
C PRO A 326 0.43 -19.71 25.77
N ILE A 327 -0.10 -20.64 24.96
CA ILE A 327 0.21 -20.72 23.53
C ILE A 327 -0.39 -19.47 22.85
N PRO A 328 0.38 -18.71 22.06
CA PRO A 328 -0.17 -17.59 21.31
C PRO A 328 -1.28 -18.03 20.34
N PHE A 329 -2.29 -17.18 20.16
CA PHE A 329 -3.34 -17.39 19.18
C PHE A 329 -3.91 -16.06 18.69
N TYR A 330 -4.50 -16.04 17.51
CA TYR A 330 -5.28 -14.90 17.01
C TYR A 330 -6.71 -15.33 16.72
N VAL A 331 -7.64 -14.39 16.83
CA VAL A 331 -9.04 -14.60 16.43
C VAL A 331 -9.19 -14.09 15.01
N ILE A 332 -9.63 -14.96 14.09
CA ILE A 332 -10.09 -14.52 12.77
C ILE A 332 -11.44 -13.86 13.01
N THR A 333 -11.44 -12.55 13.22
CA THR A 333 -12.64 -11.75 13.00
C THR A 333 -12.88 -11.77 11.50
N THR A 334 -13.73 -12.70 11.05
CA THR A 334 -14.50 -12.48 9.83
C THR A 334 -15.21 -11.16 10.03
N SER A 335 -14.69 -10.10 9.41
CA SER A 335 -15.42 -8.84 9.36
C SER A 335 -16.81 -9.20 8.84
N PRO A 336 -17.90 -8.83 9.53
CA PRO A 336 -19.21 -9.02 8.93
C PRO A 336 -19.14 -8.31 7.59
N VAL A 337 -19.43 -9.05 6.52
CA VAL A 337 -19.77 -8.42 5.26
C VAL A 337 -20.83 -7.39 5.64
N ARG A 338 -20.56 -6.10 5.42
CA ARG A 338 -21.63 -5.12 5.46
C ARG A 338 -22.58 -5.59 4.38
N ASP A 339 -23.68 -6.20 4.81
CA ASP A 339 -24.80 -6.50 3.93
C ASP A 339 -25.20 -5.17 3.31
N LEU A 340 -24.72 -4.95 2.08
CA LEU A 340 -25.20 -3.88 1.24
C LEU A 340 -26.71 -4.13 1.13
N PRO A 341 -27.56 -3.15 1.49
CA PRO A 341 -29.00 -3.36 1.42
C PRO A 341 -29.36 -3.83 0.01
N PRO A 342 -30.24 -4.84 -0.12
CA PRO A 342 -30.48 -5.49 -1.39
C PRO A 342 -30.91 -4.46 -2.44
N ILE A 343 -30.23 -4.50 -3.60
CA ILE A 343 -30.56 -3.69 -4.75
C ILE A 343 -32.05 -3.92 -5.06
N PRO A 344 -32.89 -2.87 -5.13
CA PRO A 344 -34.32 -3.04 -5.37
C PRO A 344 -34.52 -3.66 -6.76
N THR A 345 -35.08 -4.86 -6.77
CA THR A 345 -35.40 -5.60 -8.00
C THR A 345 -36.39 -4.82 -8.82
N THR A 346 -36.00 -4.33 -10.00
CA THR A 346 -36.93 -3.71 -10.94
C THR A 346 -37.92 -4.75 -11.45
N THR A 347 -39.18 -4.57 -11.06
CA THR A 347 -40.31 -5.39 -11.52
C THR A 347 -40.55 -5.19 -13.01
N THR A 348 -40.06 -6.11 -13.84
CA THR A 348 -40.42 -6.14 -15.27
C THR A 348 -41.73 -6.90 -15.45
N THR A 349 -42.81 -6.16 -15.73
CA THR A 349 -44.15 -6.67 -16.04
C THR A 349 -44.10 -7.66 -17.22
N PRO A 350 -44.84 -8.78 -17.21
CA PRO A 350 -44.77 -9.78 -18.27
C PRO A 350 -45.38 -9.29 -19.58
N MET A 351 -44.66 -9.46 -20.69
CA MET A 351 -45.18 -9.26 -22.05
C MET A 351 -45.53 -10.62 -22.69
N MET A 352 -46.61 -10.63 -23.47
CA MET A 352 -47.31 -11.85 -23.89
C MET A 352 -46.50 -12.80 -24.79
N THR A 353 -46.77 -14.09 -24.62
CA THR A 353 -46.28 -15.18 -25.46
C THR A 353 -46.89 -15.13 -26.86
N THR A 354 -46.05 -15.06 -27.89
CA THR A 354 -46.44 -15.38 -29.28
C THR A 354 -45.58 -16.52 -29.80
N THR A 355 -46.23 -17.66 -30.09
CA THR A 355 -45.59 -18.90 -30.53
C THR A 355 -45.17 -18.80 -31.99
N THR A 356 -43.88 -18.99 -32.30
CA THR A 356 -43.43 -19.21 -33.68
C THR A 356 -42.40 -20.33 -33.77
N THR A 357 -42.53 -21.16 -34.80
CA THR A 357 -42.00 -22.51 -34.93
C THR A 357 -40.49 -22.57 -35.17
N LYS A 358 -39.78 -23.50 -34.49
CA LYS A 358 -38.37 -23.81 -34.79
C LYS A 358 -38.24 -24.47 -36.17
N ARG A 359 -37.33 -23.98 -37.00
CA ARG A 359 -36.87 -24.67 -38.22
C ARG A 359 -35.38 -24.98 -38.08
N THR A 360 -35.03 -26.27 -38.03
CA THR A 360 -33.66 -26.74 -37.87
C THR A 360 -32.93 -26.73 -39.21
N THR A 361 -31.72 -26.16 -39.25
CA THR A 361 -30.78 -26.34 -40.37
C THR A 361 -29.39 -26.68 -39.85
N THR A 362 -28.99 -27.91 -40.08
CA THR A 362 -27.64 -28.46 -39.83
C THR A 362 -26.65 -27.91 -40.85
N ILE A 363 -25.43 -27.56 -40.42
CA ILE A 363 -24.30 -27.27 -41.32
C ILE A 363 -23.15 -28.23 -41.00
N LYS A 364 -22.54 -28.80 -42.04
CA LYS A 364 -21.45 -29.78 -41.97
C LYS A 364 -20.08 -29.09 -41.78
N PRO A 365 -19.07 -29.79 -41.23
CA PRO A 365 -17.69 -29.30 -41.26
C PRO A 365 -17.12 -29.34 -42.68
N TYR A 366 -16.25 -28.38 -43.00
CA TYR A 366 -15.43 -28.38 -44.22
C TYR A 366 -13.95 -28.46 -43.84
N SER A 367 -13.24 -29.37 -44.50
CA SER A 367 -11.79 -29.55 -44.42
C SER A 367 -11.17 -29.12 -45.73
N ASP A 368 -10.04 -28.41 -45.70
CA ASP A 368 -9.00 -28.60 -46.72
C ASP A 368 -7.63 -28.16 -46.21
N ALA A 369 -6.57 -28.69 -46.81
CA ALA A 369 -5.18 -28.47 -46.42
C ALA A 369 -4.26 -28.35 -47.64
N THR A 370 -3.33 -27.38 -47.61
CA THR A 370 -2.13 -27.29 -48.48
C THR A 370 -1.04 -26.40 -47.83
N ASP A 371 0.18 -26.31 -48.35
CA ASP A 371 1.21 -27.38 -48.34
C ASP A 371 2.63 -26.78 -48.52
N TYR A 372 3.40 -26.65 -47.42
CA TYR A 372 4.86 -26.37 -47.39
C TYR A 372 5.36 -25.03 -48.02
N PRO A 373 6.64 -24.60 -47.79
CA PRO A 373 7.73 -25.30 -47.11
C PRO A 373 8.41 -24.60 -45.91
N ASP A 374 9.28 -25.36 -45.24
CA ASP A 374 10.23 -24.92 -44.22
C ASP A 374 11.24 -23.89 -44.75
N ASP A 375 11.54 -22.89 -43.91
CA ASP A 375 12.90 -22.43 -43.58
C ASP A 375 12.80 -21.28 -42.57
N TYR A 376 13.41 -21.40 -41.38
CA TYR A 376 14.27 -20.38 -40.77
C TYR A 376 14.85 -20.88 -39.43
N VAL A 377 16.16 -20.70 -39.28
CA VAL A 377 16.97 -21.19 -38.17
C VAL A 377 16.72 -20.38 -36.89
N ALA A 378 16.56 -21.07 -35.75
CA ALA A 378 16.57 -20.44 -34.43
C ALA A 378 18.02 -20.11 -34.03
N ASP A 379 18.50 -18.94 -34.44
CA ASP A 379 19.85 -18.50 -34.11
C ASP A 379 20.03 -18.23 -32.62
N THR A 380 21.14 -18.72 -32.09
CA THR A 380 21.45 -18.65 -30.66
C THR A 380 22.22 -17.37 -30.38
N PHE A 381 21.59 -16.35 -29.80
CA PHE A 381 22.30 -15.11 -29.44
C PHE A 381 23.19 -15.31 -28.21
N GLN A 382 24.40 -15.79 -28.48
CA GLN A 382 25.56 -15.66 -27.60
C GLN A 382 26.03 -14.19 -27.66
N VAL A 383 26.13 -13.53 -26.49
CA VAL A 383 26.73 -12.20 -26.37
C VAL A 383 27.93 -12.32 -25.46
N ASP A 384 29.12 -12.40 -26.07
CA ASP A 384 30.39 -12.29 -25.37
C ASP A 384 30.60 -10.83 -24.91
N TYR A 385 31.10 -10.65 -23.69
CA TYR A 385 31.53 -9.34 -23.19
C TYR A 385 32.99 -9.10 -23.58
N ALA A 386 33.25 -7.90 -24.11
CA ALA A 386 34.58 -7.27 -24.18
C ALA A 386 34.73 -6.21 -23.08
#